data_AF-A0A1M3DE16-F1
#
_entry.id   AF-A0A1M3DE16-F1
#
_cell.length_a   1.000
_cell.length_b   1.000
_cell.length_c   1.000
_cell.angle_alpha   90.00
_cell.angle_beta   90.00
_cell.angle_gamma   90.00
#
_symmetry.space_group_name_H-M   'P 1'
#
loop_
_entity.id
_entity.type
_entity.pdbx_description
1 polymer ?
#
loop_
_entity_poly.entity_id
_entity_poly.type
_entity_poly.pdbx_seq_one_letter_code
_entity_poly.pdbx_strand_id
1 'polypeptide(L)'
;MTTHARTFASAVLALLGVAIPAAVIAQAQPSHPAAVAQLFARFLLPASVDYSLGDWDTARKVSGVQWGKGPLPLDKATPDGDFFAMPARAMIGGRPVMLVANGARTMVSNIYLLDPQPLASPEGVAAGFKAAGFTLAPARCTIGNRPYPDARRWYRITYPAKRAAFLYAAPLKSGGTGYILYLGGLPAMSERDAGLYTDDCSGKAAPGPRTGTEAVVALIDRLMRPAGAPPALSWAEVQKLPALSWHPPVRKLTVPYPPGGDDPNPYTLDGALDTPTTKSEARATGNAQAATRFYFLSLDHMRPTEVFDRLRAQGYRIAAVRCGKPYTKMSENWFAITASGKRPAILYRSAYLDTGTPVMNYVLRIDNVMPPIAQGQRPAPPAGCPDLFR
;
A
#
# COMPACT_ATOMS: atom_id res chain seq x y z
N MET A 1 -4.82 7.21 9.55
CA MET A 1 -3.91 8.38 9.55
C MET A 1 -2.89 8.23 10.68
N THR A 2 -1.66 8.76 10.52
CA THR A 2 -0.53 8.80 11.49
C THR A 2 0.31 7.54 11.79
N THR A 3 0.04 6.37 11.22
CA THR A 3 0.69 5.11 11.68
C THR A 3 2.15 4.88 11.31
N HIS A 4 2.76 5.52 10.30
CA HIS A 4 4.20 5.34 10.07
C HIS A 4 5.09 6.24 10.95
N ALA A 5 4.57 7.37 11.42
CA ALA A 5 5.29 8.27 12.32
C ALA A 5 4.91 8.06 13.81
N ARG A 6 3.68 7.59 14.13
CA ARG A 6 3.23 7.34 15.51
C ARG A 6 3.93 6.16 16.18
N THR A 7 4.16 5.05 15.47
CA THR A 7 4.77 3.86 16.06
C THR A 7 6.29 3.85 15.98
N PHE A 8 6.92 4.57 15.04
CA PHE A 8 8.37 4.45 14.79
C PHE A 8 9.26 5.25 15.73
N ALA A 9 8.96 6.53 15.94
CA ALA A 9 9.73 7.34 16.89
C ALA A 9 9.54 6.83 18.32
N SER A 10 8.32 6.43 18.70
CA SER A 10 8.03 5.93 20.05
C SER A 10 8.53 4.51 20.28
N ALA A 11 8.46 3.57 19.32
CA ALA A 11 8.97 2.21 19.55
C ALA A 11 10.51 2.17 19.54
N VAL A 12 11.18 2.86 18.60
CA VAL A 12 12.65 2.81 18.51
C VAL A 12 13.32 3.62 19.63
N LEU A 13 12.78 4.77 20.06
CA LEU A 13 13.29 5.46 21.26
C LEU A 13 12.91 4.75 22.57
N ALA A 14 11.72 4.13 22.68
CA ALA A 14 11.35 3.41 23.90
C ALA A 14 12.11 2.08 24.07
N LEU A 15 12.46 1.39 22.97
CA LEU A 15 13.28 0.16 23.00
C LEU A 15 14.75 0.42 23.36
N LEU A 16 15.25 1.66 23.23
CA LEU A 16 16.65 2.01 23.49
C LEU A 16 16.88 2.68 24.86
N GLY A 17 15.84 2.93 25.66
CA GLY A 17 15.97 3.39 27.06
C GLY A 17 16.71 4.72 27.27
N VAL A 18 16.84 5.57 26.24
CA VAL A 18 17.60 6.82 26.36
C VAL A 18 16.68 7.98 26.72
N ALA A 19 16.70 8.39 27.99
CA ALA A 19 16.12 9.66 28.42
C ALA A 19 17.03 10.81 27.94
N ILE A 20 16.46 11.78 27.22
CA ILE A 20 17.15 13.03 26.86
C ILE A 20 16.54 14.14 27.74
N PRO A 21 17.33 14.84 28.55
CA PRO A 21 16.81 15.92 29.39
C PRO A 21 16.30 17.06 28.51
N ALA A 22 15.06 17.45 28.75
CA ALA A 22 14.43 18.61 28.12
C ALA A 22 14.88 19.88 28.85
N ALA A 23 15.72 20.70 28.22
CA ALA A 23 15.80 22.12 28.55
C ALA A 23 16.39 22.95 27.41
N VAL A 24 15.79 24.14 27.26
CA VAL A 24 16.18 25.33 26.48
C VAL A 24 15.51 25.46 25.10
N ILE A 25 14.50 26.35 25.08
CA ILE A 25 13.87 26.93 23.89
C ILE A 25 14.69 28.16 23.45
N ALA A 26 14.90 28.25 22.13
CA ALA A 26 15.28 29.41 21.32
C ALA A 26 16.74 29.90 21.34
N GLN A 27 17.58 29.23 20.55
CA GLN A 27 18.32 29.87 19.46
C GLN A 27 18.22 28.97 18.23
N ALA A 28 17.83 29.51 17.08
CA ALA A 28 17.86 28.79 15.81
C ALA A 28 19.32 28.48 15.48
N GLN A 29 19.77 27.26 15.83
CA GLN A 29 21.04 26.72 15.36
C GLN A 29 21.07 26.74 13.82
N PRO A 30 22.25 26.87 13.20
CA PRO A 30 22.35 26.89 11.75
C PRO A 30 21.65 25.67 11.20
N SER A 31 20.79 25.88 10.20
CA SER A 31 20.43 24.78 9.32
C SER A 31 21.75 24.15 8.86
N HIS A 32 21.87 22.82 8.91
CA HIS A 32 23.06 22.12 8.44
C HIS A 32 22.76 21.26 7.20
N PRO A 33 22.10 21.81 6.15
CA PRO A 33 21.50 20.96 5.14
C PRO A 33 22.56 20.29 4.27
N ALA A 34 23.67 21.00 4.01
CA ALA A 34 24.85 20.44 3.34
C ALA A 34 25.49 19.31 4.15
N ALA A 35 25.58 19.41 5.48
CA ALA A 35 26.17 18.37 6.30
C ALA A 35 25.27 17.12 6.38
N VAL A 36 23.94 17.29 6.42
CA VAL A 36 22.98 16.17 6.31
C VAL A 36 23.12 15.48 4.95
N ALA A 37 23.19 16.24 3.86
CA ALA A 37 23.40 15.69 2.52
C ALA A 37 24.74 14.94 2.40
N GLN A 38 25.82 15.52 2.92
CA GLN A 38 27.14 14.88 2.94
C GLN A 38 27.15 13.59 3.76
N LEU A 39 26.45 13.56 4.91
CA LEU A 39 26.31 12.34 5.70
C LEU A 39 25.64 11.24 4.88
N PHE A 40 24.48 11.51 4.29
CA PHE A 40 23.77 10.53 3.46
C PHE A 40 24.56 10.11 2.22
N ALA A 41 25.31 11.03 1.58
CA ALA A 41 26.15 10.71 0.44
C ALA A 41 27.21 9.64 0.74
N ARG A 42 27.69 9.53 1.99
CA ARG A 42 28.67 8.50 2.41
C ARG A 42 28.10 7.09 2.42
N PHE A 43 26.77 6.95 2.50
CA PHE A 43 26.08 5.67 2.47
C PHE A 43 25.80 5.16 1.05
N LEU A 44 26.01 6.00 0.03
CA LEU A 44 25.69 5.63 -1.35
C LEU A 44 26.69 4.60 -1.89
N LEU A 45 26.14 3.47 -2.31
CA LEU A 45 26.88 2.32 -2.82
C LEU A 45 27.54 2.63 -4.17
N PRO A 46 28.68 1.99 -4.50
CA PRO A 46 29.24 2.03 -5.84
C PRO A 46 28.26 1.49 -6.90
N ALA A 47 28.36 2.00 -8.13
CA ALA A 47 27.51 1.54 -9.24
C ALA A 47 27.71 0.06 -9.62
N SER A 48 28.85 -0.54 -9.29
CA SER A 48 29.22 -1.93 -9.60
C SER A 48 28.58 -2.99 -8.69
N VAL A 49 27.75 -2.60 -7.72
CA VAL A 49 27.09 -3.53 -6.80
C VAL A 49 25.69 -3.86 -7.33
N ASP A 50 25.53 -5.07 -7.88
CA ASP A 50 24.31 -5.46 -8.58
C ASP A 50 23.12 -5.77 -7.65
N TYR A 51 23.33 -6.42 -6.49
CA TYR A 51 22.19 -6.99 -5.74
C TYR A 51 22.13 -6.77 -4.23
N SER A 52 23.21 -6.37 -3.54
CA SER A 52 23.11 -6.18 -2.08
C SER A 52 22.88 -4.72 -1.74
N LEU A 53 21.94 -4.50 -0.83
CA LEU A 53 21.64 -3.22 -0.19
C LEU A 53 22.83 -2.72 0.69
N GLY A 54 24.04 -3.24 0.51
CA GLY A 54 25.15 -3.15 1.46
C GLY A 54 24.95 -4.15 2.60
N ASP A 55 26.03 -4.76 3.06
CA ASP A 55 26.01 -5.57 4.27
C ASP A 55 26.27 -4.71 5.52
N TRP A 56 26.07 -5.30 6.69
CA TRP A 56 26.28 -4.62 7.96
C TRP A 56 27.74 -4.16 8.15
N ASP A 57 28.71 -4.89 7.60
CA ASP A 57 30.14 -4.55 7.68
C ASP A 57 30.51 -3.36 6.78
N THR A 58 29.82 -3.21 5.66
CA THR A 58 29.94 -2.06 4.76
C THR A 58 29.38 -0.82 5.44
N ALA A 59 28.24 -0.92 6.12
CA ALA A 59 27.71 0.19 6.92
C ALA A 59 28.71 0.62 8.01
N ARG A 60 29.38 -0.34 8.68
CA ARG A 60 30.39 -0.04 9.72
C ARG A 60 31.59 0.76 9.22
N LYS A 61 31.93 0.65 7.94
CA LYS A 61 33.06 1.36 7.32
C LYS A 61 32.74 2.80 6.94
N VAL A 62 31.48 3.24 7.08
CA VAL A 62 31.07 4.62 6.77
C VAL A 62 31.74 5.58 7.75
N SER A 63 32.54 6.51 7.22
CA SER A 63 33.33 7.44 8.02
C SER A 63 32.48 8.48 8.74
N GLY A 64 32.89 8.83 9.97
CA GLY A 64 32.19 9.81 10.81
C GLY A 64 30.88 9.31 11.43
N VAL A 65 30.66 7.98 11.41
CA VAL A 65 29.51 7.33 12.05
C VAL A 65 30.03 6.30 13.07
N GLN A 66 29.52 6.39 14.29
CA GLN A 66 29.81 5.44 15.37
C GLN A 66 28.66 4.45 15.50
N TRP A 67 28.90 3.20 15.09
CA TRP A 67 27.91 2.12 15.10
C TRP A 67 27.85 1.38 16.43
N GLY A 68 26.66 0.88 16.77
CA GLY A 68 26.47 -0.06 17.87
C GLY A 68 27.17 -1.41 17.67
N LYS A 69 27.08 -2.27 18.68
CA LYS A 69 27.74 -3.59 18.69
C LYS A 69 27.32 -4.50 17.52
N GLY A 70 26.08 -4.38 17.02
CA GLY A 70 25.64 -5.07 15.81
C GLY A 70 24.15 -4.98 15.55
N PRO A 71 23.66 -5.57 14.45
CA PRO A 71 22.24 -5.63 14.17
C PRO A 71 21.52 -6.47 15.21
N LEU A 72 20.43 -5.94 15.75
CA LEU A 72 19.54 -6.62 16.68
C LEU A 72 18.25 -7.01 15.95
N PRO A 73 17.71 -8.21 16.19
CA PRO A 73 16.40 -8.58 15.67
C PRO A 73 15.32 -7.69 16.29
N LEU A 74 14.30 -7.36 15.51
CA LEU A 74 13.11 -6.62 15.92
C LEU A 74 11.96 -7.61 16.15
N ASP A 75 11.20 -7.41 17.22
CA ASP A 75 10.00 -8.22 17.49
C ASP A 75 8.91 -8.06 16.43
N LYS A 76 8.94 -6.93 15.70
CA LYS A 76 8.01 -6.60 14.62
C LYS A 76 8.78 -5.97 13.47
N ALA A 77 8.35 -6.27 12.25
CA ALA A 77 8.87 -5.64 11.06
C ALA A 77 8.70 -4.12 11.10
N THR A 78 9.62 -3.39 10.49
CA THR A 78 9.42 -1.98 10.16
C THR A 78 8.33 -1.81 9.09
N PRO A 79 7.76 -0.60 8.90
CA PRO A 79 6.85 -0.27 7.81
C PRO A 79 7.40 -0.64 6.44
N ASP A 80 8.73 -0.63 6.33
CA ASP A 80 9.46 -0.94 5.11
C ASP A 80 9.80 -2.45 5.01
N GLY A 81 9.37 -3.27 5.98
CA GLY A 81 9.53 -4.73 5.99
C GLY A 81 10.82 -5.26 6.63
N ASP A 82 11.63 -4.40 7.25
CA ASP A 82 12.91 -4.78 7.83
C ASP A 82 12.73 -5.43 9.21
N PHE A 83 13.55 -6.43 9.54
CA PHE A 83 13.48 -7.20 10.80
C PHE A 83 14.71 -7.05 11.69
N PHE A 84 15.72 -6.29 11.24
CA PHE A 84 16.94 -6.05 11.97
C PHE A 84 17.26 -4.57 11.99
N ALA A 85 17.78 -4.07 13.11
CA ALA A 85 18.19 -2.69 13.28
C ALA A 85 19.54 -2.57 13.97
N MET A 86 20.36 -1.61 13.56
CA MET A 86 21.59 -1.23 14.24
C MET A 86 21.61 0.28 14.49
N PRO A 87 21.63 0.73 15.75
CA PRO A 87 21.73 2.14 16.07
C PRO A 87 23.14 2.68 15.78
N ALA A 88 23.21 3.96 15.45
CA ALA A 88 24.43 4.69 15.23
C ALA A 88 24.32 6.14 15.72
N ARG A 89 25.48 6.78 15.89
CA ARG A 89 25.62 8.20 16.17
C ARG A 89 26.50 8.86 15.12
N ALA A 90 26.15 10.06 14.70
CA ALA A 90 26.99 10.89 13.83
C ALA A 90 27.02 12.32 14.36
N MET A 91 27.99 13.12 13.90
CA MET A 91 28.06 14.54 14.18
C MET A 91 27.63 15.33 12.95
N ILE A 92 26.62 16.20 13.09
CA ILE A 92 26.17 17.13 12.05
C ILE A 92 26.29 18.53 12.61
N GLY A 93 27.17 19.35 12.03
CA GLY A 93 27.33 20.74 12.48
C GLY A 93 27.74 20.88 13.94
N GLY A 94 28.52 19.93 14.47
CA GLY A 94 28.89 19.90 15.89
C GLY A 94 27.82 19.35 16.84
N ARG A 95 26.65 18.93 16.31
CA ARG A 95 25.57 18.30 17.10
C ARG A 95 25.57 16.78 16.92
N PRO A 96 25.51 15.99 17.99
CA PRO A 96 25.30 14.55 17.88
C PRO A 96 23.87 14.26 17.40
N VAL A 97 23.75 13.41 16.40
CA VAL A 97 22.47 12.95 15.85
C VAL A 97 22.40 11.42 15.90
N MET A 98 21.19 10.90 16.06
CA MET A 98 20.93 9.46 16.07
C MET A 98 20.59 8.98 14.66
N LEU A 99 21.27 7.91 14.27
CA LEU A 99 21.01 7.15 13.05
C LEU A 99 20.54 5.75 13.40
N VAL A 100 19.76 5.15 12.52
CA VAL A 100 19.43 3.72 12.61
C VAL A 100 19.57 3.12 11.22
N ALA A 101 20.40 2.09 11.07
CA ALA A 101 20.40 1.25 9.88
C ALA A 101 19.42 0.10 10.09
N ASN A 102 18.48 -0.10 9.17
CA ASN A 102 17.55 -1.23 9.19
C ASN A 102 17.75 -2.11 7.97
N GLY A 103 17.42 -3.40 8.10
CA GLY A 103 17.48 -4.33 7.00
C GLY A 103 17.08 -5.77 7.37
N ALA A 104 17.57 -6.71 6.58
CA ALA A 104 17.46 -8.14 6.88
C ALA A 104 18.75 -8.65 7.56
N ARG A 105 18.78 -9.94 7.91
CA ARG A 105 19.89 -10.54 8.67
C ARG A 105 21.27 -10.27 8.04
N THR A 106 21.36 -10.19 6.72
CA THR A 106 22.61 -10.09 5.95
C THR A 106 22.78 -8.78 5.19
N MET A 107 21.83 -7.84 5.27
CA MET A 107 21.83 -6.64 4.42
C MET A 107 21.18 -5.44 5.11
N VAL A 108 21.59 -4.24 4.72
CA VAL A 108 21.07 -2.95 5.21
C VAL A 108 20.20 -2.30 4.16
N SER A 109 18.88 -2.31 4.33
CA SER A 109 17.97 -1.69 3.34
C SER A 109 18.02 -0.16 3.40
N ASN A 110 18.00 0.39 4.62
CA ASN A 110 17.57 1.76 4.87
C ASN A 110 18.38 2.43 5.99
N ILE A 111 18.64 3.73 5.87
CA ILE A 111 19.26 4.56 6.92
C ILE A 111 18.27 5.64 7.36
N TYR A 112 17.92 5.62 8.63
CA TYR A 112 17.03 6.60 9.25
C TYR A 112 17.84 7.65 9.99
N LEU A 113 17.46 8.91 9.82
CA LEU A 113 17.88 10.04 10.65
C LEU A 113 16.62 10.62 11.29
N LEU A 114 16.41 10.25 12.55
CA LEU A 114 15.25 10.64 13.34
C LEU A 114 15.72 11.59 14.44
N ASP A 115 15.66 12.88 14.17
CA ASP A 115 16.06 13.90 15.13
C ASP A 115 14.83 14.66 15.64
N PRO A 116 14.58 14.69 16.96
CA PRO A 116 13.45 15.41 17.53
C PRO A 116 13.58 16.93 17.39
N GLN A 117 14.80 17.45 17.14
CA GLN A 117 15.05 18.86 16.87
C GLN A 117 15.24 19.10 15.37
N PRO A 118 14.74 20.22 14.81
CA PRO A 118 14.95 20.58 13.42
C PRO A 118 16.45 20.60 13.06
N LEU A 119 16.90 19.70 12.17
CA LEU A 119 18.27 19.66 11.65
C LEU A 119 18.43 20.51 10.38
N ALA A 120 17.53 20.29 9.43
CA ALA A 120 17.51 20.94 8.13
C ALA A 120 16.10 20.84 7.55
N SER A 121 15.79 21.71 6.59
CA SER A 121 14.58 21.55 5.77
C SER A 121 14.84 20.56 4.62
N PRO A 122 13.80 19.87 4.09
CA PRO A 122 13.94 19.04 2.90
C PRO A 122 14.58 19.77 1.71
N GLU A 123 14.22 21.03 1.48
CA GLU A 123 14.74 21.87 0.40
C GLU A 123 16.23 22.14 0.59
N GLY A 124 16.63 22.45 1.82
CA GLY A 124 18.03 22.67 2.15
C GLY A 124 18.85 21.41 1.90
N VAL A 125 18.39 20.25 2.36
CA VAL A 125 19.12 18.98 2.16
C VAL A 125 19.22 18.68 0.67
N ALA A 126 18.15 18.92 -0.10
CA ALA A 126 18.17 18.76 -1.54
C ALA A 126 19.16 19.71 -2.23
N ALA A 127 19.24 20.97 -1.78
CA ALA A 127 20.23 21.93 -2.27
C ALA A 127 21.67 21.51 -1.90
N GLY A 128 21.87 20.96 -0.69
CA GLY A 128 23.16 20.43 -0.23
C GLY A 128 23.67 19.29 -1.11
N PHE A 129 22.80 18.35 -1.51
CA PHE A 129 23.18 17.31 -2.46
C PHE A 129 23.54 17.88 -3.83
N LYS A 130 22.76 18.83 -4.35
CA LYS A 130 23.06 19.51 -5.63
C LYS A 130 24.41 20.23 -5.60
N ALA A 131 24.70 20.93 -4.50
CA ALA A 131 26.00 21.59 -4.30
C ALA A 131 27.16 20.59 -4.23
N ALA A 132 26.92 19.36 -3.77
CA ALA A 132 27.88 18.26 -3.78
C ALA A 132 27.96 17.52 -5.14
N GLY A 133 27.30 18.02 -6.19
CA GLY A 133 27.33 17.45 -7.55
C GLY A 133 26.36 16.31 -7.79
N PHE A 134 25.47 16.00 -6.83
CA PHE A 134 24.41 15.00 -7.02
C PHE A 134 23.21 15.57 -7.77
N THR A 135 22.59 14.73 -8.59
CA THR A 135 21.30 15.05 -9.20
C THR A 135 20.18 14.54 -8.31
N LEU A 136 19.27 15.43 -7.93
CA LEU A 136 18.04 15.11 -7.20
C LEU A 136 16.82 15.39 -8.06
N ALA A 137 16.11 14.34 -8.42
CA ALA A 137 14.83 14.40 -9.12
C ALA A 137 13.70 13.96 -8.19
N PRO A 138 12.47 14.52 -8.30
CA PRO A 138 11.31 13.95 -7.62
C PRO A 138 11.12 12.48 -8.03
N ALA A 139 10.98 11.59 -7.05
CA ALA A 139 10.72 10.17 -7.27
C ALA A 139 9.24 9.80 -7.10
N ARG A 140 8.52 10.58 -6.29
CA ARG A 140 7.09 10.43 -6.04
C ARG A 140 6.50 11.80 -5.74
N CYS A 141 5.46 12.16 -6.50
CA CYS A 141 4.86 13.48 -6.54
C CYS A 141 3.42 13.45 -6.03
N THR A 142 2.94 14.55 -5.46
CA THR A 142 1.56 14.68 -4.97
C THR A 142 0.58 14.79 -6.13
N ILE A 143 -0.60 14.20 -5.97
CA ILE A 143 -1.69 14.29 -6.96
C ILE A 143 -2.52 15.55 -6.70
N GLY A 144 -2.74 16.31 -7.78
CA GLY A 144 -3.42 17.60 -7.73
C GLY A 144 -2.53 18.69 -7.13
N ASN A 145 -2.84 19.96 -7.44
CA ASN A 145 -2.15 21.13 -6.89
C ASN A 145 -2.48 21.36 -5.40
N ARG A 146 -2.55 20.30 -4.59
CA ARG A 146 -2.74 20.42 -3.14
C ARG A 146 -1.46 21.06 -2.59
N PRO A 147 -1.52 22.32 -2.11
CA PRO A 147 -0.35 22.98 -1.56
C PRO A 147 0.15 22.17 -0.37
N TYR A 148 1.46 21.99 -0.24
CA TYR A 148 2.17 21.17 0.75
C TYR A 148 2.02 21.73 2.19
N PRO A 149 1.10 21.29 3.07
CA PRO A 149 1.13 21.73 4.46
C PRO A 149 1.83 20.67 5.34
N ASP A 150 1.90 19.42 4.86
CA ASP A 150 2.32 18.22 5.61
C ASP A 150 3.27 17.31 4.79
N ALA A 151 3.66 17.74 3.59
CA ALA A 151 3.86 16.79 2.50
C ALA A 151 5.28 16.22 2.46
N ARG A 152 5.30 14.94 2.83
CA ARG A 152 6.38 13.99 2.64
C ARG A 152 6.98 14.14 1.24
N ARG A 153 8.30 14.21 1.16
CA ARG A 153 9.04 14.38 -0.09
C ARG A 153 9.80 13.13 -0.43
N TRP A 154 9.82 12.79 -1.71
CA TRP A 154 10.54 11.66 -2.24
C TRP A 154 11.48 12.14 -3.35
N TYR A 155 12.77 11.95 -3.16
CA TYR A 155 13.79 12.30 -4.13
C TYR A 155 14.53 11.04 -4.58
N ARG A 156 14.80 10.93 -5.87
CA ARG A 156 15.80 10.03 -6.42
C ARG A 156 17.13 10.77 -6.45
N ILE A 157 18.15 10.18 -5.84
CA ILE A 157 19.52 10.68 -5.81
C ILE A 157 20.34 9.90 -6.83
N THR A 158 21.03 10.60 -7.73
CA THR A 158 21.96 10.01 -8.70
C THR A 158 23.29 10.76 -8.73
N TYR A 159 24.38 10.02 -8.98
CA TYR A 159 25.72 10.57 -9.15
C TYR A 159 26.58 9.59 -9.98
N PRO A 160 27.50 10.07 -10.82
CA PRO A 160 28.40 9.19 -11.57
C PRO A 160 29.13 8.20 -10.65
N ALA A 161 29.25 6.94 -11.07
CA ALA A 161 29.88 5.85 -10.29
C ALA A 161 29.18 5.48 -8.95
N LYS A 162 28.01 6.05 -8.64
CA LYS A 162 27.17 5.66 -7.50
C LYS A 162 25.87 5.03 -7.96
N ARG A 163 25.40 4.03 -7.22
CA ARG A 163 24.06 3.48 -7.39
C ARG A 163 23.02 4.53 -7.01
N ALA A 164 21.90 4.56 -7.74
CA ALA A 164 20.79 5.44 -7.39
C ALA A 164 20.18 5.03 -6.04
N ALA A 165 19.81 6.03 -5.24
CA ALA A 165 19.13 5.83 -3.95
C ALA A 165 17.91 6.75 -3.86
N PHE A 166 17.06 6.53 -2.85
CA PHE A 166 15.86 7.33 -2.66
C PHE A 166 15.86 7.97 -1.27
N LEU A 167 15.66 9.29 -1.22
CA LEU A 167 15.54 10.04 0.01
C LEU A 167 14.08 10.39 0.25
N TYR A 168 13.57 9.93 1.38
CA TYR A 168 12.29 10.34 1.93
C TYR A 168 12.49 11.35 3.04
N ALA A 169 11.70 12.42 3.05
CA ALA A 169 11.68 13.41 4.11
C ALA A 169 10.24 13.65 4.57
N ALA A 170 9.98 13.64 5.88
CA ALA A 170 8.64 13.84 6.43
C ALA A 170 8.66 14.64 7.73
N PRO A 171 7.64 15.48 7.99
CA PRO A 171 7.53 16.19 9.26
C PRO A 171 7.34 15.20 10.42
N LEU A 172 8.03 15.45 11.53
CA LEU A 172 7.88 14.70 12.77
C LEU A 172 6.89 15.39 13.70
N LYS A 173 6.18 14.59 14.51
CA LYS A 173 5.23 15.11 15.50
C LYS A 173 5.89 15.94 16.60
N SER A 174 7.14 15.63 16.92
CA SER A 174 7.96 16.37 17.88
C SER A 174 8.36 17.77 17.39
N GLY A 175 8.01 18.13 16.15
CA GLY A 175 8.68 19.20 15.41
C GLY A 175 9.89 18.66 14.65
N GLY A 176 10.31 19.37 13.60
CA GLY A 176 11.41 18.97 12.73
C GLY A 176 11.03 18.04 11.58
N THR A 177 12.05 17.56 10.86
CA THR A 177 11.93 16.67 9.69
C THR A 177 12.75 15.40 9.92
N GLY A 178 12.11 14.25 9.78
CA GLY A 178 12.77 12.95 9.75
C GLY A 178 13.15 12.58 8.32
N TYR A 179 14.30 11.94 8.16
CA TYR A 179 14.81 11.52 6.86
C TYR A 179 15.04 10.01 6.82
N ILE A 180 14.76 9.40 5.69
CA ILE A 180 15.05 7.99 5.41
C ILE A 180 15.76 7.92 4.06
N LEU A 181 16.93 7.31 4.04
CA LEU A 181 17.65 6.96 2.82
C LEU A 181 17.43 5.47 2.51
N TYR A 182 16.76 5.20 1.40
CA TYR A 182 16.57 3.86 0.85
C TYR A 182 17.68 3.55 -0.15
N LEU A 183 18.46 2.48 0.12
CA LEU A 183 19.64 2.10 -0.68
C LEU A 183 19.31 1.16 -1.85
N GLY A 184 18.10 0.61 -1.86
CA GLY A 184 17.62 -0.31 -2.89
C GLY A 184 16.84 0.38 -4.00
N GLY A 185 15.52 0.32 -3.85
CA GLY A 185 14.54 0.87 -4.77
C GLY A 185 13.58 1.83 -4.07
N LEU A 186 12.75 2.50 -4.86
CA LEU A 186 11.62 3.26 -4.31
C LEU A 186 10.65 2.25 -3.69
N PRO A 187 10.28 2.39 -2.40
CA PRO A 187 9.32 1.49 -1.77
C PRO A 187 7.99 1.46 -2.53
N ALA A 188 7.40 0.27 -2.64
CA ALA A 188 6.10 0.10 -3.28
C ALA A 188 5.06 1.04 -2.65
N MET A 189 4.22 1.63 -3.50
CA MET A 189 3.20 2.57 -3.05
C MET A 189 2.08 1.79 -2.34
N SER A 190 1.77 2.18 -1.09
CA SER A 190 0.61 1.62 -0.38
C SER A 190 -0.70 2.10 -1.02
N GLU A 191 -1.80 1.36 -0.89
CA GLU A 191 -3.13 1.82 -1.34
C GLU A 191 -3.47 3.21 -0.78
N ARG A 192 -3.12 3.44 0.49
CA ARG A 192 -3.37 4.71 1.16
C ARG A 192 -2.59 5.86 0.53
N ASP A 193 -1.33 5.62 0.17
CA ASP A 193 -0.49 6.65 -0.43
C ASP A 193 -0.80 6.85 -1.93
N ALA A 194 -1.34 5.84 -2.63
CA ALA A 194 -1.69 5.95 -4.05
C ALA A 194 -2.85 6.90 -4.38
N GLY A 195 -3.72 7.20 -3.42
CA GLY A 195 -4.69 8.28 -3.54
C GLY A 195 -4.10 9.69 -3.35
N LEU A 196 -2.87 9.79 -2.85
CA LEU A 196 -2.19 11.06 -2.54
C LEU A 196 -0.98 11.32 -3.43
N TYR A 197 -0.35 10.25 -3.94
CA TYR A 197 0.94 10.28 -4.59
C TYR A 197 0.98 9.48 -5.89
N THR A 198 1.91 9.86 -6.77
CA THR A 198 2.20 9.24 -8.05
C THR A 198 3.71 9.12 -8.26
N ASP A 199 4.16 8.00 -8.82
CA ASP A 199 5.58 7.83 -9.19
C ASP A 199 5.86 8.47 -10.57
N ASP A 200 4.81 8.76 -11.35
CA ASP A 200 4.91 9.60 -12.54
C ASP A 200 4.89 11.09 -12.16
N CYS A 201 6.09 11.67 -12.07
CA CYS A 201 6.30 13.08 -11.78
C CYS A 201 6.25 14.00 -13.01
N SER A 202 5.81 13.51 -14.18
CA SER A 202 5.70 14.31 -15.41
C SER A 202 4.56 15.33 -15.40
N GLY A 203 3.68 15.29 -14.39
CA GLY A 203 2.50 16.15 -14.29
C GLY A 203 1.29 15.63 -15.10
N LYS A 204 1.43 14.50 -15.80
CA LYS A 204 0.29 13.81 -16.43
C LYS A 204 -0.48 13.05 -15.37
N ALA A 205 -1.80 13.26 -15.30
CA ALA A 205 -2.65 12.42 -14.46
C ALA A 205 -2.61 10.98 -15.02
N ALA A 206 -2.23 10.01 -14.19
CA ALA A 206 -2.35 8.61 -14.58
C ALA A 206 -3.84 8.31 -14.88
N PRO A 207 -4.19 7.81 -16.08
CA PRO A 207 -5.56 7.46 -16.40
C PRO A 207 -5.99 6.20 -15.63
N GLY A 208 -7.20 6.22 -15.06
CA GLY A 208 -7.82 5.07 -14.41
C GLY A 208 -7.71 5.01 -12.88
N PRO A 209 -8.27 3.95 -12.25
CA PRO A 209 -8.22 3.75 -10.80
C PRO A 209 -6.78 3.50 -10.33
N ARG A 210 -6.40 4.10 -9.18
CA ARG A 210 -5.01 4.05 -8.68
C ARG A 210 -4.79 3.00 -7.61
N THR A 211 -5.87 2.51 -7.01
CA THR A 211 -5.86 1.47 -5.98
C THR A 211 -6.77 0.32 -6.36
N GLY A 212 -6.50 -0.87 -5.84
CA GLY A 212 -7.42 -2.01 -5.97
C GLY A 212 -8.80 -1.65 -5.43
N THR A 213 -8.87 -0.93 -4.31
CA THR A 213 -10.13 -0.45 -3.74
C THR A 213 -10.90 0.43 -4.75
N GLU A 214 -10.25 1.42 -5.38
CA GLU A 214 -10.89 2.27 -6.39
C GLU A 214 -11.35 1.49 -7.61
N ALA A 215 -10.52 0.54 -8.08
CA ALA A 215 -10.85 -0.29 -9.22
C ALA A 215 -12.08 -1.16 -8.93
N VAL A 216 -12.12 -1.84 -7.79
CA VAL A 216 -13.27 -2.68 -7.38
C VAL A 216 -14.54 -1.84 -7.21
N VAL A 217 -14.47 -0.66 -6.59
CA VAL A 217 -15.63 0.23 -6.45
C VAL A 217 -16.15 0.70 -7.82
N ALA A 218 -15.25 1.15 -8.71
CA ALA A 218 -15.60 1.59 -10.05
C ALA A 218 -16.18 0.45 -10.90
N LEU A 219 -15.61 -0.76 -10.79
CA LEU A 219 -16.12 -1.95 -11.45
C LEU A 219 -17.50 -2.34 -10.92
N ILE A 220 -17.72 -2.31 -9.60
CA ILE A 220 -19.04 -2.58 -9.02
C ILE A 220 -20.06 -1.55 -9.53
N ASP A 221 -19.77 -0.25 -9.51
CA ASP A 221 -20.71 0.76 -10.05
C ASP A 221 -21.01 0.54 -11.54
N ARG A 222 -19.98 0.26 -12.34
CA ARG A 222 -20.13 0.00 -13.78
C ARG A 222 -20.96 -1.24 -14.05
N LEU A 223 -20.78 -2.30 -13.26
CA LEU A 223 -21.48 -3.57 -13.39
C LEU A 223 -22.90 -3.52 -12.81
N MET A 224 -23.17 -2.62 -11.85
CA MET A 224 -24.52 -2.30 -11.42
C MET A 224 -25.27 -1.65 -12.58
N ARG A 225 -26.00 -2.49 -13.34
CA ARG A 225 -26.68 -2.15 -14.58
C ARG A 225 -27.77 -1.09 -14.36
N PRO A 226 -28.07 -0.21 -15.32
CA PRO A 226 -29.26 0.66 -15.27
C PRO A 226 -30.54 -0.16 -15.10
N ALA A 227 -31.56 0.38 -14.41
CA ALA A 227 -32.80 -0.34 -14.06
C ALA A 227 -33.44 -1.11 -15.23
N GLY A 228 -33.47 -0.52 -16.43
CA GLY A 228 -34.05 -1.12 -17.64
C GLY A 228 -33.14 -2.05 -18.45
N ALA A 229 -31.87 -2.19 -18.09
CA ALA A 229 -30.92 -3.00 -18.86
C ALA A 229 -31.02 -4.50 -18.53
N PRO A 230 -30.62 -5.41 -19.43
CA PRO A 230 -30.55 -6.84 -19.14
C PRO A 230 -29.66 -7.15 -17.92
N PRO A 231 -30.01 -8.17 -17.11
CA PRO A 231 -29.25 -8.60 -15.93
C PRO A 231 -28.00 -9.43 -16.28
N ALA A 232 -27.36 -9.12 -17.41
CA ALA A 232 -26.17 -9.78 -17.93
C ALA A 232 -25.37 -8.79 -18.80
N LEU A 233 -24.07 -9.04 -18.98
CA LEU A 233 -23.22 -8.37 -19.98
C LEU A 233 -22.81 -9.37 -21.05
N SER A 234 -22.89 -8.98 -22.32
CA SER A 234 -22.29 -9.78 -23.39
C SER A 234 -20.79 -9.95 -23.16
N TRP A 235 -20.21 -11.06 -23.62
CA TRP A 235 -18.77 -11.30 -23.49
C TRP A 235 -17.91 -10.20 -24.13
N ALA A 236 -18.41 -9.55 -25.19
CA ALA A 236 -17.77 -8.41 -25.83
C ALA A 236 -17.79 -7.14 -24.96
N GLU A 237 -18.84 -6.92 -24.17
CA GLU A 237 -18.88 -5.82 -23.19
C GLU A 237 -17.95 -6.11 -22.00
N VAL A 238 -17.87 -7.37 -21.54
CA VAL A 238 -16.97 -7.78 -20.45
C VAL A 238 -15.52 -7.46 -20.79
N GLN A 239 -15.08 -7.79 -22.01
CA GLN A 239 -13.71 -7.53 -22.46
C GLN A 239 -13.33 -6.03 -22.49
N LYS A 240 -14.32 -5.13 -22.44
CA LYS A 240 -14.12 -3.67 -22.44
C LYS A 240 -14.18 -3.04 -21.05
N LEU A 241 -14.32 -3.83 -19.98
CA LEU A 241 -14.33 -3.31 -18.63
C LEU A 241 -12.97 -2.67 -18.27
N PRO A 242 -12.96 -1.44 -17.72
CA PRO A 242 -11.72 -0.75 -17.41
C PRO A 242 -10.99 -1.41 -16.23
N ALA A 243 -9.68 -1.19 -16.14
CA ALA A 243 -8.80 -1.74 -15.09
C ALA A 243 -8.72 -3.28 -15.02
N LEU A 244 -9.29 -3.97 -16.02
CA LEU A 244 -9.19 -5.42 -16.17
C LEU A 244 -8.44 -5.77 -17.44
N SER A 245 -7.48 -6.70 -17.31
CA SER A 245 -6.78 -7.33 -18.42
C SER A 245 -7.35 -8.74 -18.59
N TRP A 246 -8.17 -8.95 -19.62
CA TRP A 246 -8.79 -10.26 -19.88
C TRP A 246 -7.90 -11.16 -20.74
N HIS A 247 -7.92 -12.45 -20.45
CA HIS A 247 -7.19 -13.47 -21.19
C HIS A 247 -8.18 -14.35 -22.00
N PRO A 248 -8.58 -13.93 -23.21
CA PRO A 248 -9.46 -14.72 -24.07
C PRO A 248 -8.81 -16.07 -24.47
N PRO A 249 -9.60 -17.07 -24.87
CA PRO A 249 -11.05 -17.02 -25.13
C PRO A 249 -11.93 -17.26 -23.89
N VAL A 250 -13.24 -17.05 -24.05
CA VAL A 250 -14.25 -17.56 -23.11
C VAL A 250 -14.25 -19.08 -23.21
N ARG A 251 -14.20 -19.78 -22.07
CA ARG A 251 -14.10 -21.24 -21.99
C ARG A 251 -15.29 -21.83 -21.26
N LYS A 252 -15.83 -22.95 -21.75
CA LYS A 252 -16.80 -23.75 -21.00
C LYS A 252 -16.03 -24.62 -19.98
N LEU A 253 -16.38 -24.51 -18.71
CA LEU A 253 -15.87 -25.34 -17.64
C LEU A 253 -16.34 -26.78 -17.85
N THR A 254 -15.39 -27.71 -17.82
CA THR A 254 -15.64 -29.16 -17.95
C THR A 254 -15.97 -29.82 -16.62
N VAL A 255 -15.59 -29.19 -15.51
CA VAL A 255 -15.91 -29.62 -14.14
C VAL A 255 -16.80 -28.56 -13.50
N PRO A 256 -18.05 -28.90 -13.12
CA PRO A 256 -18.94 -27.95 -12.45
C PRO A 256 -18.40 -27.56 -11.07
N TYR A 257 -18.59 -26.29 -10.68
CA TYR A 257 -18.16 -25.76 -9.39
C TYR A 257 -18.79 -26.48 -8.17
N PRO A 258 -20.07 -26.92 -8.23
CA PRO A 258 -20.61 -27.90 -7.29
C PRO A 258 -20.43 -29.34 -7.80
N PRO A 259 -19.95 -30.28 -6.96
CA PRO A 259 -19.96 -31.70 -7.30
C PRO A 259 -21.39 -32.15 -7.66
N GLY A 260 -21.60 -32.60 -8.90
CA GLY A 260 -22.86 -33.22 -9.35
C GLY A 260 -23.99 -32.28 -9.80
N GLY A 261 -23.75 -30.98 -10.03
CA GLY A 261 -24.79 -30.05 -10.51
C GLY A 261 -24.44 -29.34 -11.82
N ASP A 262 -25.44 -29.06 -12.66
CA ASP A 262 -25.32 -28.11 -13.76
C ASP A 262 -25.06 -26.71 -13.17
N ASP A 263 -23.83 -26.18 -13.29
CA ASP A 263 -23.59 -24.78 -12.95
C ASP A 263 -24.38 -23.92 -13.94
N PRO A 264 -25.30 -23.05 -13.49
CA PRO A 264 -26.05 -22.15 -14.38
C PRO A 264 -25.13 -21.17 -15.12
N ASN A 265 -23.85 -21.07 -14.74
CA ASN A 265 -22.86 -20.24 -15.40
C ASN A 265 -21.58 -21.02 -15.76
N PRO A 266 -21.67 -21.99 -16.69
CA PRO A 266 -20.57 -22.89 -16.98
C PRO A 266 -19.50 -22.26 -17.90
N TYR A 267 -19.67 -21.01 -18.35
CA TYR A 267 -18.69 -20.31 -19.18
C TYR A 267 -17.90 -19.33 -18.33
N THR A 268 -16.58 -19.28 -18.52
CA THR A 268 -15.65 -18.43 -17.78
C THR A 268 -14.76 -17.62 -18.71
N LEU A 269 -14.45 -16.39 -18.30
CA LEU A 269 -13.37 -15.57 -18.83
C LEU A 269 -12.49 -15.16 -17.67
N ASP A 270 -11.22 -15.54 -17.72
CA ASP A 270 -10.23 -15.21 -16.69
C ASP A 270 -9.46 -13.94 -17.09
N GLY A 271 -9.00 -13.21 -16.11
CA GLY A 271 -8.22 -11.99 -16.29
C GLY A 271 -7.52 -11.58 -15.00
N ALA A 272 -6.98 -10.37 -15.03
CA ALA A 272 -6.34 -9.74 -13.88
C ALA A 272 -6.92 -8.35 -13.65
N LEU A 273 -7.00 -7.94 -12.38
CA LEU A 273 -7.17 -6.55 -11.98
C LEU A 273 -5.78 -6.03 -11.61
N ASP A 274 -5.27 -5.13 -12.45
CA ASP A 274 -3.95 -4.54 -12.29
C ASP A 274 -4.09 -3.04 -12.03
N THR A 275 -3.63 -2.62 -10.87
CA THR A 275 -3.48 -1.21 -10.48
C THR A 275 -2.05 -0.98 -9.99
N PRO A 276 -1.61 0.28 -9.83
CA PRO A 276 -0.29 0.56 -9.27
C PRO A 276 0.00 -0.09 -7.91
N THR A 277 -1.03 -0.41 -7.10
CA THR A 277 -0.87 -0.95 -5.74
C THR A 277 -1.34 -2.39 -5.57
N THR A 278 -2.06 -2.92 -6.54
CA THR A 278 -2.80 -4.18 -6.39
C THR A 278 -2.74 -4.94 -7.68
N LYS A 279 -2.27 -6.19 -7.58
CA LYS A 279 -2.41 -7.20 -8.62
C LYS A 279 -3.30 -8.28 -8.07
N SER A 280 -4.40 -8.57 -8.75
CA SER A 280 -5.37 -9.55 -8.28
C SER A 280 -5.97 -10.32 -9.44
N GLU A 281 -6.55 -11.48 -9.12
CA GLU A 281 -7.25 -12.28 -10.11
C GLU A 281 -8.64 -11.70 -10.37
N ALA A 282 -9.07 -11.73 -11.63
CA ALA A 282 -10.42 -11.40 -12.03
C ALA A 282 -11.04 -12.55 -12.84
N ARG A 283 -12.32 -12.80 -12.65
CA ARG A 283 -13.05 -13.81 -13.41
C ARG A 283 -14.47 -13.33 -13.69
N ALA A 284 -14.97 -13.57 -14.90
CA ALA A 284 -16.37 -13.42 -15.22
C ALA A 284 -16.97 -14.80 -15.55
N THR A 285 -18.13 -15.12 -14.99
CA THR A 285 -18.84 -16.38 -15.31
C THR A 285 -20.24 -16.11 -15.85
N GLY A 286 -20.67 -16.94 -16.77
CA GLY A 286 -21.91 -16.75 -17.53
C GLY A 286 -22.40 -18.00 -18.24
N ASN A 287 -23.36 -17.80 -19.13
CA ASN A 287 -23.78 -18.78 -20.12
C ASN A 287 -23.03 -18.57 -21.45
N ALA A 288 -23.45 -19.27 -22.51
CA ALA A 288 -22.81 -19.18 -23.82
C ALA A 288 -22.84 -17.76 -24.43
N GLN A 289 -23.80 -16.92 -24.03
CA GLN A 289 -24.04 -15.59 -24.60
C GLN A 289 -23.47 -14.45 -23.75
N ALA A 290 -23.58 -14.55 -22.43
CA ALA A 290 -23.35 -13.42 -21.53
C ALA A 290 -22.91 -13.84 -20.12
N ALA A 291 -22.16 -12.95 -19.47
CA ALA A 291 -21.74 -13.05 -18.08
C ALA A 291 -22.74 -12.42 -17.11
N THR A 292 -22.92 -13.04 -15.95
CA THR A 292 -23.82 -12.59 -14.87
C THR A 292 -23.13 -12.46 -13.52
N ARG A 293 -21.92 -13.03 -13.37
CA ARG A 293 -21.14 -13.00 -12.13
C ARG A 293 -19.72 -12.54 -12.39
N PHE A 294 -19.19 -11.72 -11.50
CA PHE A 294 -17.87 -11.10 -11.61
C PHE A 294 -17.13 -11.27 -10.29
N TYR A 295 -15.95 -11.85 -10.35
CA TYR A 295 -15.11 -12.22 -9.21
C TYR A 295 -13.87 -11.33 -9.24
N PHE A 296 -13.55 -10.75 -8.08
CA PHE A 296 -12.31 -10.03 -7.81
C PHE A 296 -11.66 -10.72 -6.63
N LEU A 297 -10.60 -11.49 -6.91
CA LEU A 297 -10.03 -12.46 -5.99
C LEU A 297 -8.59 -12.09 -5.64
N SER A 298 -8.14 -12.52 -4.45
CA SER A 298 -6.78 -12.31 -3.95
C SER A 298 -6.41 -10.83 -3.89
N LEU A 299 -7.34 -10.01 -3.37
CA LEU A 299 -7.09 -8.58 -3.17
C LEU A 299 -6.33 -8.39 -1.86
N ASP A 300 -5.02 -8.53 -1.95
CA ASP A 300 -4.10 -8.32 -0.84
C ASP A 300 -4.00 -6.84 -0.47
N HIS A 301 -3.70 -6.56 0.80
CA HIS A 301 -3.46 -5.20 1.33
C HIS A 301 -4.65 -4.23 1.25
N MET A 302 -5.82 -4.70 0.83
CA MET A 302 -7.07 -3.93 0.87
C MET A 302 -7.64 -3.90 2.28
N ARG A 303 -8.08 -2.73 2.73
CA ARG A 303 -8.76 -2.62 4.04
C ARG A 303 -10.15 -3.28 3.98
N PRO A 304 -10.51 -4.16 4.93
CA PRO A 304 -11.72 -4.99 4.84
C PRO A 304 -13.07 -4.26 4.71
N THR A 305 -13.17 -3.00 5.16
CA THR A 305 -14.40 -2.19 5.06
C THR A 305 -14.40 -1.20 3.90
N GLU A 306 -13.26 -0.96 3.25
CA GLU A 306 -13.07 0.27 2.46
C GLU A 306 -13.93 0.31 1.19
N VAL A 307 -14.10 -0.82 0.50
CA VAL A 307 -15.01 -0.93 -0.65
C VAL A 307 -16.44 -0.56 -0.25
N PHE A 308 -16.90 -1.05 0.91
CA PHE A 308 -18.26 -0.80 1.38
C PHE A 308 -18.44 0.66 1.80
N ASP A 309 -17.47 1.22 2.49
CA ASP A 309 -17.50 2.62 2.92
C ASP A 309 -17.54 3.56 1.72
N ARG A 310 -16.73 3.29 0.68
CA ARG A 310 -16.74 4.08 -0.57
C ARG A 310 -18.03 3.92 -1.38
N LEU A 311 -18.57 2.70 -1.51
CA LEU A 311 -19.86 2.48 -2.17
C LEU A 311 -20.98 3.23 -1.43
N ARG A 312 -21.03 3.16 -0.09
CA ARG A 312 -22.01 3.92 0.70
C ARG A 312 -21.88 5.42 0.50
N ALA A 313 -20.65 5.94 0.43
CA ALA A 313 -20.40 7.35 0.13
C ALA A 313 -20.88 7.75 -1.28
N GLN A 314 -20.96 6.81 -2.22
CA GLN A 314 -21.55 7.00 -3.56
C GLN A 314 -23.08 6.81 -3.60
N GLY A 315 -23.74 6.62 -2.46
CA GLY A 315 -25.20 6.48 -2.37
C GLY A 315 -25.72 5.04 -2.50
N TYR A 316 -24.84 4.04 -2.48
CA TYR A 316 -25.27 2.64 -2.44
C TYR A 316 -25.80 2.26 -1.06
N ARG A 317 -26.94 1.55 -1.05
CA ARG A 317 -27.46 0.87 0.13
C ARG A 317 -26.99 -0.58 0.10
N ILE A 318 -26.27 -0.98 1.16
CA ILE A 318 -25.69 -2.32 1.31
C ILE A 318 -26.24 -2.94 2.59
N ALA A 319 -27.03 -4.00 2.47
CA ALA A 319 -27.65 -4.72 3.58
C ALA A 319 -27.18 -6.17 3.60
N ALA A 320 -26.72 -6.65 4.76
CA ALA A 320 -26.39 -8.06 4.92
C ALA A 320 -27.67 -8.90 4.76
N VAL A 321 -27.61 -9.97 3.97
CA VAL A 321 -28.74 -10.89 3.74
C VAL A 321 -28.44 -12.30 4.23
N ARG A 322 -27.18 -12.72 4.18
CA ARG A 322 -26.77 -14.05 4.67
C ARG A 322 -25.37 -13.99 5.25
N CYS A 323 -25.21 -14.55 6.44
CA CYS A 323 -23.91 -14.69 7.08
C CYS A 323 -23.38 -16.10 6.87
N GLY A 324 -22.09 -16.18 6.57
CA GLY A 324 -21.35 -17.42 6.51
C GLY A 324 -21.05 -17.98 7.90
N LYS A 325 -20.47 -19.19 7.91
CA LYS A 325 -20.04 -19.82 9.15
C LYS A 325 -18.86 -19.03 9.72
N PRO A 326 -18.88 -18.63 11.00
CA PRO A 326 -17.71 -18.02 11.62
C PRO A 326 -16.61 -19.08 11.72
N TYR A 327 -15.64 -19.03 10.81
CA TYR A 327 -14.37 -19.74 10.99
C TYR A 327 -13.40 -18.80 11.68
N THR A 328 -12.50 -19.34 12.51
CA THR A 328 -11.56 -18.55 13.33
C THR A 328 -10.67 -17.59 12.54
N LYS A 329 -10.54 -17.75 11.22
CA LYS A 329 -9.69 -16.91 10.35
C LYS A 329 -10.35 -16.48 9.02
N MET A 330 -11.64 -16.75 8.83
CA MET A 330 -12.37 -16.39 7.61
C MET A 330 -13.79 -15.91 7.91
N SER A 331 -14.20 -14.82 7.24
CA SER A 331 -15.58 -14.33 7.24
C SER A 331 -16.10 -14.33 5.82
N GLU A 332 -17.29 -14.87 5.63
CA GLU A 332 -17.97 -14.95 4.33
C GLU A 332 -19.35 -14.37 4.50
N ASN A 333 -19.70 -13.33 3.77
CA ASN A 333 -20.99 -12.66 3.96
C ASN A 333 -21.58 -12.27 2.61
N TRP A 334 -22.91 -12.38 2.50
CA TRP A 334 -23.69 -12.00 1.35
C TRP A 334 -24.50 -10.76 1.66
N PHE A 335 -24.54 -9.83 0.72
CA PHE A 335 -25.17 -8.54 0.84
C PHE A 335 -26.08 -8.28 -0.36
N ALA A 336 -27.26 -7.73 -0.09
CA ALA A 336 -28.04 -7.06 -1.12
C ALA A 336 -27.45 -5.66 -1.32
N ILE A 337 -27.20 -5.29 -2.57
CA ILE A 337 -26.71 -3.97 -2.95
C ILE A 337 -27.70 -3.30 -3.89
N THR A 338 -28.06 -2.06 -3.58
CA THR A 338 -29.01 -1.25 -4.36
C THR A 338 -28.54 0.19 -4.47
N ALA A 339 -28.90 0.86 -5.56
CA ALA A 339 -28.64 2.28 -5.77
C ALA A 339 -29.74 2.89 -6.67
N SER A 340 -29.95 4.20 -6.57
CA SER A 340 -30.93 4.89 -7.40
C SER A 340 -30.61 4.73 -8.89
N GLY A 341 -31.62 4.38 -9.70
CA GLY A 341 -31.47 4.19 -11.14
C GLY A 341 -30.71 2.92 -11.58
N LYS A 342 -30.24 2.09 -10.63
CA LYS A 342 -29.54 0.82 -10.91
C LYS A 342 -30.41 -0.38 -10.55
N ARG A 343 -30.17 -1.52 -11.20
CA ARG A 343 -30.76 -2.81 -10.83
C ARG A 343 -30.16 -3.29 -9.50
N PRO A 344 -30.97 -3.93 -8.64
CA PRO A 344 -30.43 -4.66 -7.49
C PRO A 344 -29.45 -5.74 -7.92
N ALA A 345 -28.46 -6.01 -7.09
CA ALA A 345 -27.53 -7.12 -7.26
C ALA A 345 -27.21 -7.76 -5.90
N ILE A 346 -26.56 -8.91 -5.95
CA ILE A 346 -26.00 -9.57 -4.78
C ILE A 346 -24.48 -9.41 -4.78
N LEU A 347 -23.94 -8.95 -3.66
CA LEU A 347 -22.50 -8.86 -3.42
C LEU A 347 -22.10 -9.89 -2.37
N TYR A 348 -21.22 -10.80 -2.75
CA TYR A 348 -20.50 -11.66 -1.81
C TYR A 348 -19.18 -11.02 -1.42
N ARG A 349 -18.80 -11.14 -0.16
CA ARG A 349 -17.47 -10.79 0.34
C ARG A 349 -16.94 -11.94 1.17
N SER A 350 -15.72 -12.37 0.84
CA SER A 350 -14.91 -13.19 1.74
C SER A 350 -13.69 -12.40 2.19
N ALA A 351 -13.34 -12.53 3.47
CA ALA A 351 -12.17 -11.93 4.07
C ALA A 351 -11.48 -12.96 4.95
N TYR A 352 -10.20 -13.19 4.76
CA TYR A 352 -9.41 -14.13 5.55
C TYR A 352 -8.01 -13.61 5.82
N LEU A 353 -7.30 -14.25 6.75
CA LEU A 353 -5.90 -13.95 7.03
C LEU A 353 -5.01 -14.97 6.32
N ASP A 354 -4.18 -14.50 5.39
CA ASP A 354 -3.05 -15.27 4.84
C ASP A 354 -1.74 -14.74 5.43
N THR A 355 -0.99 -15.59 6.12
CA THR A 355 0.25 -15.23 6.87
C THR A 355 0.15 -13.98 7.76
N GLY A 356 -1.06 -13.63 8.22
CA GLY A 356 -1.32 -12.43 9.03
C GLY A 356 -1.71 -11.18 8.23
N THR A 357 -1.69 -11.26 6.90
CA THR A 357 -2.19 -10.24 5.99
C THR A 357 -3.66 -10.49 5.66
N PRO A 358 -4.57 -9.50 5.79
CA PRO A 358 -5.93 -9.64 5.32
C PRO A 358 -5.97 -9.75 3.79
N VAL A 359 -6.66 -10.77 3.30
CA VAL A 359 -6.95 -10.98 1.88
C VAL A 359 -8.45 -10.86 1.67
N MET A 360 -8.84 -10.05 0.69
CA MET A 360 -10.24 -9.78 0.36
C MET A 360 -10.62 -10.44 -0.97
N ASN A 361 -11.83 -10.98 -1.02
CA ASN A 361 -12.46 -11.48 -2.23
C ASN A 361 -13.87 -10.88 -2.36
N TYR A 362 -14.23 -10.44 -3.55
CA TYR A 362 -15.59 -9.97 -3.86
C TYR A 362 -16.16 -10.74 -5.03
N VAL A 363 -17.45 -11.07 -4.97
CA VAL A 363 -18.20 -11.59 -6.10
C VAL A 363 -19.49 -10.80 -6.27
N LEU A 364 -19.61 -10.09 -7.38
CA LEU A 364 -20.83 -9.38 -7.74
C LEU A 364 -21.67 -10.26 -8.68
N ARG A 365 -22.93 -10.46 -8.32
CA ARG A 365 -23.93 -11.17 -9.12
C ARG A 365 -24.99 -10.19 -9.61
N ILE A 366 -24.86 -9.77 -10.86
CA ILE A 366 -25.72 -8.74 -11.46
C ILE A 366 -27.09 -9.29 -11.91
N ASP A 367 -27.24 -10.62 -11.86
CA ASP A 367 -28.51 -11.32 -12.01
C ASP A 367 -29.39 -11.25 -10.76
N ASN A 368 -28.86 -10.73 -9.64
CA ASN A 368 -29.52 -10.67 -8.34
C ASN A 368 -29.94 -12.05 -7.79
N VAL A 369 -29.28 -13.12 -8.24
CA VAL A 369 -29.61 -14.49 -7.82
C VAL A 369 -28.71 -14.94 -6.66
N MET A 370 -29.31 -15.09 -5.49
CA MET A 370 -28.67 -15.72 -4.34
C MET A 370 -28.42 -17.21 -4.62
N PRO A 371 -27.22 -17.74 -4.31
CA PRO A 371 -27.03 -19.19 -4.38
C PRO A 371 -27.87 -19.92 -3.31
N PRO A 372 -28.10 -21.23 -3.50
CA PRO A 372 -28.64 -22.08 -2.45
C PRO A 372 -27.89 -21.90 -1.13
N ILE A 373 -28.60 -22.08 -0.02
CA ILE A 373 -27.98 -21.97 1.31
C ILE A 373 -27.02 -23.14 1.51
N ALA A 374 -25.75 -22.83 1.75
CA ALA A 374 -24.75 -23.85 2.07
C ALA A 374 -24.77 -24.18 3.57
N GLN A 375 -24.29 -25.36 3.94
CA GLN A 375 -24.22 -25.78 5.34
C GLN A 375 -23.43 -24.76 6.19
N GLY A 376 -24.01 -24.35 7.32
CA GLY A 376 -23.41 -23.37 8.23
C GLY A 376 -23.64 -21.91 7.85
N GLN A 377 -24.28 -21.61 6.71
CA GLN A 377 -24.80 -20.28 6.43
C GLN A 377 -26.15 -20.05 7.12
N ARG A 378 -26.41 -18.82 7.54
CA ARG A 378 -27.69 -18.41 8.16
C ARG A 378 -28.16 -17.06 7.63
N PRO A 379 -29.47 -16.76 7.67
CA PRO A 379 -29.98 -15.41 7.40
C PRO A 379 -29.25 -14.37 8.26
N ALA A 380 -29.06 -13.17 7.73
CA ALA A 380 -28.43 -12.10 8.48
C ALA A 380 -29.33 -11.62 9.63
N PRO A 381 -28.81 -11.48 10.86
CA PRO A 381 -29.58 -10.90 11.96
C PRO A 381 -29.68 -9.37 11.79
N PRO A 382 -30.60 -8.70 12.50
CA PRO A 382 -30.76 -7.23 12.41
C PRO A 382 -29.49 -6.44 12.71
N ALA A 383 -28.66 -6.94 13.63
CA ALA A 383 -27.36 -6.33 13.99
C ALA A 383 -26.28 -6.48 12.88
N GLY A 384 -26.57 -7.23 11.82
CA GLY A 384 -25.63 -7.55 10.75
C GLY A 384 -24.79 -8.81 11.03
N CYS A 385 -23.97 -9.18 10.06
CA CYS A 385 -23.13 -10.38 10.19
C CYS A 385 -21.89 -10.13 11.07
N PRO A 386 -21.44 -11.16 11.81
CA PRO A 386 -20.11 -11.16 12.39
C PRO A 386 -19.06 -10.91 11.31
N ASP A 387 -18.09 -10.06 11.61
CA ASP A 387 -17.03 -9.66 10.69
C ASP A 387 -15.72 -9.74 11.45
N LEU A 388 -14.77 -10.56 10.99
CA LEU A 388 -13.49 -10.77 11.66
C LEU A 388 -12.61 -9.51 11.70
N PHE A 389 -12.95 -8.52 10.88
CA PHE A 389 -12.13 -7.34 10.65
C PHE A 389 -12.86 -6.02 10.97
N ARG A 390 -13.96 -6.08 11.72
CA ARG A 390 -14.65 -4.88 12.24
C ARG A 390 -14.06 -4.36 13.53
#